data_AF-A0A7S3BDB3-F1
#
_entry.id   AF-A0A7S3BDB3-F1
#
_cell.length_a   1.000
_cell.length_b   1.000
_cell.length_c   1.000
_cell.angle_alpha   90.00
_cell.angle_beta   90.00
_cell.angle_gamma   90.00
#
_symmetry.space_group_name_H-M   'P 1'
#
loop_
_entity.id
_entity.type
_entity.pdbx_description
1 polymer ?
#
loop_
_entity_poly.entity_id
_entity_poly.type
_entity_poly.pdbx_seq_one_letter_code
_entity_poly.pdbx_strand_id
1 'polypeptide(L)'
;AWLPGNVYPRWLAPNVISLAGGCCILAASALMWAYSPDMRGEAPPWVYAVQALLIFCYQTLDGSDGKQARATGSGSALGEMVDHGIDALTTAACACLCSDAAALGIYAGWTWLQIGALQAAFFISNMTLLHTGKQLINEVDIIELHWAAITFLLLTATLPGGTAKWHIPLAPFLRLEALPQPLAA
;
A
#
# COMPACT_ATOMS: atom_id res chain seq x y z
N ALA A 1 -9.47 -1.19 -12.90
CA ALA A 1 -9.03 -2.59 -13.09
C ALA A 1 -9.00 -2.99 -14.57
N TRP A 2 -7.86 -3.50 -15.05
CA TRP A 2 -7.60 -3.72 -16.48
C TRP A 2 -7.90 -5.13 -17.01
N LEU A 3 -8.00 -6.15 -16.14
CA LEU A 3 -8.35 -7.50 -16.58
C LEU A 3 -9.83 -7.60 -17.01
N PRO A 4 -10.16 -8.30 -18.11
CA PRO A 4 -11.55 -8.54 -18.47
C PRO A 4 -12.23 -9.51 -17.49
N GLY A 5 -13.58 -9.54 -17.47
CA GLY A 5 -14.35 -10.33 -16.50
C GLY A 5 -14.40 -11.84 -16.74
N ASN A 6 -13.73 -12.34 -17.79
CA ASN A 6 -13.72 -13.73 -18.23
C ASN A 6 -12.31 -14.35 -18.24
N VAL A 7 -11.38 -13.79 -17.48
CA VAL A 7 -10.00 -14.30 -17.37
C VAL A 7 -9.93 -15.61 -16.59
N TYR A 8 -10.78 -15.78 -15.58
CA TYR A 8 -10.74 -16.93 -14.69
C TYR A 8 -11.71 -18.03 -15.12
N PRO A 9 -11.40 -19.31 -14.82
CA PRO A 9 -12.36 -20.38 -15.03
C PRO A 9 -13.58 -20.20 -14.11
N ARG A 10 -14.77 -20.59 -14.59
CA ARG A 10 -16.05 -20.37 -13.88
C ARG A 10 -16.17 -21.07 -12.52
N TRP A 11 -15.35 -22.09 -12.26
CA TRP A 11 -15.33 -22.79 -10.97
C TRP A 11 -14.53 -22.05 -9.89
N LEU A 12 -13.72 -21.05 -10.27
CA LEU A 12 -12.93 -20.29 -9.31
C LEU A 12 -13.83 -19.28 -8.59
N ALA A 13 -13.96 -19.45 -7.28
CA ALA A 13 -14.74 -18.56 -6.43
C ALA A 13 -14.05 -17.19 -6.30
N PRO A 14 -14.81 -16.07 -6.35
CA PRO A 14 -14.26 -14.71 -6.20
C PRO A 14 -13.40 -14.53 -4.95
N ASN A 15 -13.87 -15.01 -3.79
CA ASN A 15 -13.13 -14.86 -2.52
C ASN A 15 -11.75 -15.53 -2.53
N VAL A 16 -11.53 -16.55 -3.38
CA VAL A 16 -10.19 -17.16 -3.53
C VAL A 16 -9.24 -16.19 -4.22
N ILE A 17 -9.74 -15.38 -5.16
CA ILE A 17 -8.99 -14.33 -5.83
C ILE A 17 -8.62 -13.24 -4.82
N SER A 18 -9.57 -12.76 -4.02
CA SER A 18 -9.32 -11.76 -2.96
C SER A 18 -8.29 -12.28 -1.95
N LEU A 19 -8.44 -13.52 -1.48
CA LEU A 19 -7.49 -14.16 -0.55
C LEU A 19 -6.09 -14.31 -1.16
N ALA A 20 -5.99 -14.66 -2.44
CA ALA A 20 -4.69 -14.73 -3.14
C ALA A 20 -4.02 -13.34 -3.21
N GLY A 21 -4.80 -12.29 -3.42
CA GLY A 21 -4.34 -10.90 -3.30
C GLY A 21 -3.84 -10.59 -1.89
N GLY A 22 -4.62 -10.94 -0.86
CA GLY A 22 -4.22 -10.79 0.54
C GLY A 22 -2.91 -11.52 0.88
N CYS A 23 -2.68 -12.72 0.34
CA CYS A 23 -1.41 -13.42 0.50
C CYS A 23 -0.21 -12.66 -0.10
N CYS A 24 -0.40 -11.92 -1.20
CA CYS A 24 0.65 -11.08 -1.77
C CYS A 24 1.05 -9.96 -0.79
N ILE A 25 0.06 -9.32 -0.16
CA ILE A 25 0.27 -8.25 0.81
C ILE A 25 0.88 -8.75 2.11
N LEU A 26 0.46 -9.93 2.58
CA LEU A 26 1.08 -10.60 3.71
C LEU A 26 2.56 -10.90 3.43
N ALA A 27 2.89 -11.40 2.23
CA ALA A 27 4.28 -11.64 1.83
C ALA A 27 5.10 -10.34 1.77
N ALA A 28 4.54 -9.26 1.23
CA ALA A 28 5.19 -7.95 1.17
C ALA A 28 5.48 -7.39 2.58
N SER A 29 4.50 -7.53 3.48
CA SER A 29 4.62 -7.12 4.89
C SER A 29 5.64 -7.98 5.65
N ALA A 30 5.64 -9.29 5.41
CA ALA A 30 6.62 -10.20 6.01
C ALA A 30 8.05 -9.88 5.58
N LEU A 31 8.26 -9.51 4.30
CA LEU A 31 9.56 -9.03 3.83
C LEU A 31 9.99 -7.74 4.54
N MET A 32 9.09 -6.78 4.71
CA MET A 32 9.41 -5.56 5.47
C MET A 32 9.80 -5.91 6.91
N TRP A 33 9.03 -6.72 7.62
CA TRP A 33 9.36 -7.11 9.00
C TRP A 33 10.67 -7.90 9.10
N ALA A 34 11.02 -8.70 8.09
CA ALA A 34 12.26 -9.46 8.10
C ALA A 34 13.50 -8.59 7.86
N TYR A 35 13.39 -7.52 7.06
CA TYR A 35 14.55 -6.74 6.60
C TYR A 35 14.63 -5.32 7.16
N SER A 36 13.52 -4.73 7.61
CA SER A 36 13.45 -3.39 8.19
C SER A 36 12.26 -3.27 9.16
N PRO A 37 12.28 -4.00 10.30
CA PRO A 37 11.16 -4.04 11.25
C PRO A 37 10.84 -2.69 11.87
N ASP A 38 11.85 -1.82 12.00
CA ASP A 38 11.70 -0.47 12.55
C ASP A 38 11.26 0.57 11.50
N MET A 39 11.02 0.16 10.25
CA MET A 39 10.64 1.03 9.12
C MET A 39 11.66 2.15 8.86
N ARG A 40 12.95 1.84 9.02
CA ARG A 40 14.07 2.79 8.88
C ARG A 40 14.74 2.75 7.51
N GLY A 41 14.12 2.08 6.54
CA GLY A 41 14.65 1.99 5.19
C GLY A 41 15.90 1.13 5.08
N GLU A 42 16.02 0.11 5.94
CA GLU A 42 17.18 -0.77 6.03
C GLU A 42 17.12 -1.95 5.05
N ALA A 43 15.96 -2.14 4.40
CA ALA A 43 15.76 -3.29 3.53
C ALA A 43 16.63 -3.19 2.27
N PRO A 44 17.19 -4.31 1.79
CA PRO A 44 17.98 -4.31 0.57
C PRO A 44 17.10 -3.96 -0.65
N PRO A 45 17.65 -3.31 -1.70
CA PRO A 45 16.85 -2.77 -2.80
C PRO A 45 15.91 -3.77 -3.50
N TRP A 46 16.29 -5.05 -3.58
CA TRP A 46 15.46 -6.08 -4.17
C TRP A 46 14.16 -6.32 -3.38
N VAL A 47 14.14 -6.06 -2.07
CA VAL A 47 12.92 -6.19 -1.24
C VAL A 47 11.88 -5.18 -1.70
N TYR A 48 12.26 -3.92 -1.91
CA TYR A 48 11.36 -2.90 -2.44
C TYR A 48 10.84 -3.24 -3.84
N ALA A 49 11.68 -3.82 -4.70
CA ALA A 49 11.25 -4.29 -6.01
C ALA A 49 10.24 -5.43 -5.93
N VAL A 50 10.45 -6.41 -5.04
CA VAL A 50 9.51 -7.51 -4.81
C VAL A 50 8.21 -7.00 -4.17
N GLN A 51 8.27 -6.08 -3.22
CA GLN A 51 7.08 -5.44 -2.63
C GLN A 51 6.26 -4.70 -3.69
N ALA A 52 6.90 -3.96 -4.58
CA ALA A 52 6.22 -3.31 -5.70
C ALA A 52 5.51 -4.32 -6.61
N LEU A 53 6.15 -5.44 -6.92
CA LEU A 53 5.54 -6.52 -7.70
C LEU A 53 4.34 -7.14 -6.96
N LEU A 54 4.46 -7.38 -5.66
CA LEU A 54 3.39 -7.97 -4.83
C LEU A 54 2.18 -7.04 -4.71
N ILE A 55 2.39 -5.73 -4.56
CA ILE A 55 1.30 -4.74 -4.60
C ILE A 55 0.64 -4.72 -5.97
N PHE A 56 1.43 -4.77 -7.06
CA PHE A 56 0.88 -4.89 -8.41
C PHE A 56 0.01 -6.14 -8.56
N CYS A 57 0.48 -7.30 -8.10
CA CYS A 57 -0.29 -8.53 -8.11
C CYS A 57 -1.58 -8.41 -7.29
N TYR A 58 -1.51 -7.83 -6.08
CA TYR A 58 -2.70 -7.59 -5.25
C TYR A 58 -3.73 -6.73 -5.98
N GLN A 59 -3.39 -5.51 -6.45
CA GLN A 59 -4.38 -4.64 -7.09
C GLN A 59 -4.96 -5.24 -8.38
N THR A 60 -4.22 -6.16 -9.02
CA THR A 60 -4.69 -6.91 -10.19
C THR A 60 -5.79 -7.89 -9.81
N LEU A 61 -5.52 -8.68 -8.75
CA LEU A 61 -6.41 -9.72 -8.26
C LEU A 61 -7.67 -9.10 -7.65
N ASP A 62 -7.48 -8.14 -6.76
CA ASP A 62 -8.50 -7.27 -6.17
C ASP A 62 -9.45 -6.70 -7.22
N GLY A 63 -8.92 -5.96 -8.21
CA GLY A 63 -9.74 -5.38 -9.27
C GLY A 63 -10.49 -6.37 -10.18
N SER A 64 -10.28 -7.67 -10.02
CA SER A 64 -10.84 -8.72 -10.87
C SER A 64 -11.84 -9.64 -10.17
N ASP A 65 -11.90 -9.66 -8.83
CA ASP A 65 -12.74 -10.59 -8.08
C ASP A 65 -14.24 -10.27 -8.20
N GLY A 66 -14.63 -8.99 -8.13
CA GLY A 66 -16.00 -8.54 -8.31
C GLY A 66 -16.46 -8.70 -9.76
N LYS A 67 -15.52 -8.64 -10.71
CA LYS A 67 -15.81 -8.98 -12.12
C LYS A 67 -16.14 -10.47 -12.25
N GLN A 68 -15.36 -11.33 -11.60
CA GLN A 68 -15.64 -12.77 -11.53
C GLN A 68 -17.00 -13.01 -10.85
N ALA A 69 -17.28 -12.36 -9.71
CA ALA A 69 -18.54 -12.52 -8.98
C ALA A 69 -19.76 -12.16 -9.83
N ARG A 70 -19.67 -11.10 -10.65
CA ARG A 70 -20.71 -10.74 -11.62
C ARG A 70 -20.81 -11.75 -12.76
N ALA A 71 -19.69 -12.23 -13.28
CA ALA A 71 -19.65 -13.19 -14.39
C ALA A 71 -20.21 -14.58 -14.01
N THR A 72 -20.03 -15.01 -12.76
CA THR A 72 -20.52 -16.29 -12.24
C THR A 72 -21.87 -16.18 -11.53
N GLY A 73 -22.36 -14.97 -11.27
CA GLY A 73 -23.57 -14.73 -10.48
C GLY A 73 -23.41 -15.12 -9.01
N SER A 74 -22.18 -15.17 -8.49
CA SER A 74 -21.86 -15.64 -7.14
C SER A 74 -21.55 -14.52 -6.15
N GLY A 75 -22.01 -13.29 -6.41
CA GLY A 75 -21.87 -12.16 -5.49
C GLY A 75 -22.66 -12.36 -4.20
N SER A 76 -22.09 -11.93 -3.06
CA SER A 76 -22.73 -12.03 -1.75
C SER A 76 -22.18 -10.97 -0.78
N ALA A 77 -22.98 -10.61 0.23
CA ALA A 77 -22.55 -9.68 1.29
C ALA A 77 -21.32 -10.20 2.07
N LEU A 78 -21.20 -11.51 2.23
CA LEU A 78 -20.02 -12.12 2.85
C LEU A 78 -18.77 -11.96 1.97
N GLY A 79 -18.91 -12.13 0.66
CA GLY A 79 -17.82 -11.91 -0.29
C GLY A 79 -17.32 -10.47 -0.26
N GLU A 80 -18.25 -9.51 -0.27
CA GLU A 80 -17.94 -8.08 -0.17
C GLU A 80 -17.28 -7.72 1.18
N MET A 81 -17.71 -8.33 2.29
CA MET A 81 -17.05 -8.18 3.59
C MET A 81 -15.61 -8.71 3.60
N VAL A 82 -15.35 -9.83 2.92
CA VAL A 82 -14.00 -10.42 2.82
C VAL A 82 -13.09 -9.52 1.98
N ASP A 83 -13.58 -9.07 0.83
CA ASP A 83 -12.88 -8.17 -0.09
C ASP A 83 -12.45 -6.88 0.62
N HIS A 84 -13.43 -6.16 1.18
CA HIS A 84 -13.18 -4.90 1.88
C HIS A 84 -12.34 -5.08 3.16
N GLY A 85 -12.44 -6.25 3.81
CA GLY A 85 -11.60 -6.57 4.96
C GLY A 85 -10.12 -6.69 4.57
N ILE A 86 -9.85 -7.28 3.40
CA ILE A 86 -8.49 -7.36 2.84
C ILE A 86 -8.03 -5.96 2.41
N ASP A 87 -8.88 -5.14 1.79
CA ASP A 87 -8.54 -3.77 1.41
C ASP A 87 -8.13 -2.90 2.59
N ALA A 88 -8.83 -3.03 3.72
CA ALA A 88 -8.50 -2.31 4.94
C ALA A 88 -7.11 -2.70 5.48
N LEU A 89 -6.75 -3.98 5.39
CA LEU A 89 -5.43 -4.48 5.79
C LEU A 89 -4.36 -4.02 4.80
N THR A 90 -4.66 -4.09 3.51
CA THR A 90 -3.73 -3.66 2.46
C THR A 90 -3.45 -2.17 2.52
N THR A 91 -4.45 -1.35 2.80
CA THR A 91 -4.29 0.10 2.96
C THR A 91 -3.28 0.41 4.07
N ALA A 92 -3.40 -0.24 5.23
CA ALA A 92 -2.44 -0.10 6.33
C ALA A 92 -1.04 -0.66 5.96
N ALA A 93 -0.99 -1.83 5.32
CA ALA A 93 0.27 -2.45 4.92
C ALA A 93 1.04 -1.57 3.91
N CYS A 94 0.39 -1.10 2.85
CA CYS A 94 0.98 -0.20 1.86
C CYS A 94 1.53 1.08 2.51
N ALA A 95 0.82 1.65 3.49
CA ALA A 95 1.30 2.80 4.24
C ALA A 95 2.59 2.49 5.04
N CYS A 96 2.67 1.31 5.67
CA CYS A 96 3.89 0.83 6.33
C CYS A 96 5.05 0.64 5.34
N LEU A 97 4.80 0.01 4.20
CA LEU A 97 5.81 -0.22 3.16
C LEU A 97 6.37 1.11 2.62
N CYS A 98 5.50 2.08 2.37
CA CYS A 98 5.91 3.43 1.97
C CYS A 98 6.64 4.17 3.10
N SER A 99 6.25 3.98 4.37
CA SER A 99 6.95 4.55 5.52
C SER A 99 8.38 4.02 5.66
N ASP A 100 8.56 2.71 5.42
CA ASP A 100 9.88 2.09 5.40
C ASP A 100 10.72 2.60 4.23
N ALA A 101 10.18 2.63 3.01
CA ALA A 101 10.90 3.14 1.84
C ALA A 101 11.26 4.63 1.97
N ALA A 102 10.49 5.41 2.72
CA ALA A 102 10.78 6.79 3.09
C ALA A 102 11.68 6.92 4.35
N ALA A 103 12.07 5.80 4.96
CA ALA A 103 12.87 5.72 6.18
C ALA A 103 12.35 6.61 7.33
N LEU A 104 11.03 6.68 7.50
CA LEU A 104 10.40 7.52 8.53
C LEU A 104 10.61 6.96 9.94
N GLY A 105 10.66 5.63 10.08
CA GLY A 105 10.72 4.94 11.35
C GLY A 105 9.34 4.74 12.00
N ILE A 106 9.18 3.60 12.68
CA ILE A 106 7.91 3.22 13.34
C ILE A 106 7.51 4.16 14.48
N TYR A 107 8.48 4.82 15.13
CA TYR A 107 8.22 5.76 16.23
C TYR A 107 7.96 7.21 15.78
N ALA A 108 8.07 7.49 14.48
CA ALA A 108 7.77 8.82 13.96
C ALA A 108 6.26 9.06 13.90
N GLY A 109 5.82 10.24 14.36
CA GLY A 109 4.41 10.62 14.28
C GLY A 109 3.86 10.64 12.84
N TRP A 110 4.72 10.93 11.85
CA TRP A 110 4.35 10.92 10.43
C TRP A 110 3.94 9.54 9.91
N THR A 111 4.54 8.47 10.42
CA THR A 111 4.18 7.07 10.10
C THR A 111 2.76 6.75 10.55
N TRP A 112 2.39 7.15 11.77
CA TRP A 112 1.04 6.90 12.28
C TRP A 112 0.00 7.85 11.70
N LEU A 113 0.38 9.10 11.43
CA LEU A 113 -0.50 10.09 10.82
C LEU A 113 -0.96 9.64 9.42
N GLN A 114 -0.04 9.16 8.58
CA GLN A 114 -0.41 8.68 7.24
C GLN A 114 -1.28 7.42 7.29
N ILE A 115 -0.97 6.45 8.17
CA ILE A 115 -1.77 5.23 8.34
C ILE A 115 -3.19 5.62 8.77
N GLY A 116 -3.31 6.47 9.79
CA GLY A 116 -4.60 6.96 10.27
C GLY A 116 -5.39 7.72 9.20
N ALA A 117 -4.72 8.58 8.43
CA ALA A 117 -5.36 9.35 7.35
C ALA A 117 -5.88 8.44 6.23
N LEU A 118 -5.10 7.45 5.80
CA LEU A 118 -5.50 6.49 4.77
C LEU A 118 -6.63 5.58 5.25
N GLN A 119 -6.57 5.09 6.50
CA GLN A 119 -7.69 4.31 7.07
C GLN A 119 -8.96 5.13 7.23
N ALA A 120 -8.86 6.40 7.62
CA ALA A 120 -10.01 7.29 7.68
C ALA A 120 -10.61 7.53 6.28
N ALA A 121 -9.78 7.75 5.26
CA ALA A 121 -10.22 7.90 3.89
C ALA A 121 -10.93 6.63 3.38
N PHE A 122 -10.34 5.45 3.61
CA PHE A 122 -10.94 4.17 3.28
C PHE A 122 -12.28 3.97 3.99
N PHE A 123 -12.35 4.25 5.30
CA PHE A 123 -13.58 4.15 6.08
C PHE A 123 -14.68 5.06 5.53
N ILE A 124 -14.37 6.32 5.21
CA ILE A 124 -15.34 7.28 4.65
C ILE A 124 -15.83 6.82 3.26
N SER A 125 -14.93 6.29 2.42
CA SER A 125 -15.32 5.70 1.13
C SER A 125 -16.32 4.55 1.33
N ASN A 126 -16.05 3.64 2.26
CA ASN A 126 -16.93 2.53 2.61
C ASN A 126 -18.25 2.94 3.28
N MET A 127 -18.28 4.06 4.00
CA MET A 127 -19.56 4.61 4.48
C MET A 127 -20.50 4.94 3.32
N THR A 128 -19.96 5.33 2.16
CA THR A 128 -20.80 5.60 0.99
C THR A 128 -21.48 4.34 0.50
N LEU A 129 -20.77 3.20 0.49
CA LEU A 129 -21.37 1.90 0.20
C LEU A 129 -22.48 1.56 1.21
N LEU A 130 -22.25 1.73 2.51
CA LEU A 130 -23.27 1.43 3.53
C LEU A 130 -24.55 2.24 3.36
N HIS A 131 -24.44 3.53 2.99
CA HIS A 131 -25.60 4.41 2.88
C HIS A 131 -26.30 4.32 1.52
N THR A 132 -25.57 4.01 0.44
CA THR A 132 -26.12 4.00 -0.93
C THR A 132 -26.37 2.60 -1.47
N GLY A 133 -25.85 1.56 -0.81
CA GLY A 133 -25.88 0.17 -1.26
C GLY A 133 -25.03 -0.08 -2.51
N LYS A 134 -24.19 0.88 -2.93
CA LYS A 134 -23.30 0.76 -4.09
C LYS A 134 -21.96 1.43 -3.82
N GLN A 135 -20.88 0.76 -4.20
CA GLN A 135 -19.56 1.38 -4.20
C GLN A 135 -19.50 2.43 -5.31
N LEU A 136 -19.16 3.67 -4.96
CA LEU A 136 -18.86 4.70 -5.96
C LEU A 136 -17.42 4.51 -6.43
N ILE A 137 -17.22 4.49 -7.74
CA ILE A 137 -15.90 4.41 -8.36
C ILE A 137 -15.63 5.77 -8.98
N ASN A 138 -14.59 6.43 -8.51
CA ASN A 138 -14.18 7.75 -9.03
C ASN A 138 -13.22 7.59 -10.21
N GLU A 139 -12.95 8.69 -10.92
CA GLU A 139 -11.92 8.72 -11.98
C GLU A 139 -10.50 8.55 -11.43
N VAL A 140 -10.27 9.04 -10.21
CA VAL A 140 -9.04 8.86 -9.43
C VAL A 140 -9.43 8.23 -8.10
N ASP A 141 -8.89 7.05 -7.83
CA ASP A 141 -9.26 6.24 -6.69
C ASP A 141 -8.05 5.42 -6.19
N ILE A 142 -8.31 4.34 -5.47
CA ILE A 142 -7.29 3.51 -4.83
C ILE A 142 -6.26 2.92 -5.81
N ILE A 143 -6.63 2.71 -7.08
CA ILE A 143 -5.72 2.16 -8.11
C ILE A 143 -4.58 3.14 -8.39
N GLU A 144 -4.86 4.43 -8.55
CA GLU A 144 -3.85 5.46 -8.77
C GLU A 144 -2.91 5.57 -7.56
N LEU A 145 -3.46 5.40 -6.35
CA LEU A 145 -2.65 5.37 -5.13
C LEU A 145 -1.71 4.15 -5.09
N HIS A 146 -2.18 2.96 -5.48
CA HIS A 146 -1.32 1.78 -5.61
C HIS A 146 -0.24 1.98 -6.66
N TRP A 147 -0.53 2.59 -7.81
CA TRP A 147 0.47 2.94 -8.81
C TRP A 147 1.52 3.93 -8.28
N ALA A 148 1.11 4.91 -7.48
CA ALA A 148 2.04 5.82 -6.81
C ALA A 148 2.95 5.07 -5.84
N ALA A 149 2.40 4.17 -5.01
CA ALA A 149 3.18 3.33 -4.10
C ALA A 149 4.16 2.39 -4.83
N ILE A 150 3.70 1.70 -5.87
CA ILE A 150 4.54 0.85 -6.73
C ILE A 150 5.69 1.66 -7.32
N THR A 151 5.40 2.84 -7.87
CA THR A 151 6.41 3.72 -8.45
C THR A 151 7.42 4.16 -7.40
N PHE A 152 6.96 4.56 -6.22
CA PHE A 152 7.81 4.98 -5.12
C PHE A 152 8.75 3.86 -4.64
N LEU A 153 8.24 2.63 -4.50
CA LEU A 153 9.04 1.45 -4.14
C LEU A 153 10.07 1.09 -5.23
N LEU A 154 9.68 1.14 -6.51
CA LEU A 154 10.61 0.90 -7.62
C LEU A 154 11.70 1.96 -7.71
N LEU A 155 11.37 3.24 -7.48
CA LEU A 155 12.37 4.30 -7.40
C LEU A 155 13.33 4.06 -6.24
N THR A 156 12.81 3.69 -5.07
CA THR A 156 13.64 3.33 -3.90
C THR A 156 14.56 2.15 -4.19
N ALA A 157 14.08 1.15 -4.95
CA ALA A 157 14.87 -0.01 -5.36
C ALA A 157 15.98 0.30 -6.38
N THR A 158 15.80 1.32 -7.21
CA THR A 158 16.67 1.58 -8.37
C THR A 158 17.58 2.79 -8.22
N LEU A 159 17.21 3.75 -7.36
CA LEU A 159 18.02 4.94 -7.13
C LEU A 159 19.31 4.59 -6.40
N PRO A 160 20.49 5.03 -6.91
CA PRO A 160 21.74 4.90 -6.18
C PRO A 160 21.65 5.60 -4.82
N GLY A 161 21.88 4.88 -3.72
CA GLY A 161 21.69 5.39 -2.36
C GLY A 161 20.33 5.09 -1.73
N GLY A 162 19.42 4.43 -2.46
CA GLY A 162 18.17 3.87 -1.93
C GLY A 162 17.34 4.87 -1.13
N THR A 163 16.98 4.48 0.09
CA THR A 163 16.16 5.26 1.03
C THR A 163 16.80 6.60 1.42
N ALA A 164 18.14 6.68 1.47
CA ALA A 164 18.85 7.90 1.84
C ALA A 164 18.62 9.06 0.85
N LYS A 165 18.16 8.79 -0.37
CA LYS A 165 17.84 9.83 -1.37
C LYS A 165 16.56 10.59 -1.07
N TRP A 166 15.68 10.05 -0.24
CA TRP A 166 14.45 10.72 0.17
C TRP A 166 14.67 11.78 1.26
N HIS A 167 15.83 11.76 1.92
CA HIS A 167 16.18 12.77 2.91
C HIS A 167 16.94 13.92 2.26
N ILE A 168 16.31 15.09 2.25
CA ILE A 168 16.99 16.35 1.93
C ILE A 168 17.53 16.91 3.26
N PRO A 169 18.86 17.06 3.43
CA PRO A 169 19.38 17.74 4.61
C PRO A 169 18.87 19.18 4.61
N LEU A 170 18.13 19.58 5.66
CA LEU A 170 17.56 20.93 5.79
C LEU A 170 18.58 21.96 6.29
N ALA A 171 19.65 21.51 6.94
CA ALA A 171 20.66 22.38 7.55
C ALA A 171 21.33 23.36 6.56
N PRO A 172 21.67 22.97 5.31
CA PRO A 172 22.22 23.88 4.31
C PRO A 172 21.22 24.96 3.87
N PHE A 173 19.92 24.63 3.78
CA PHE A 173 18.89 25.56 3.33
C PHE A 173 18.48 26.55 4.41
N LEU A 174 18.44 26.09 5.66
CA LEU A 174 18.09 26.90 6.82
C LEU A 174 19.29 27.64 7.42
N ARG A 175 20.49 27.51 6.82
CA ARG A 175 21.77 28.04 7.34
C ARG A 175 22.02 27.70 8.81
N LEU A 176 21.52 26.55 9.28
CA LEU A 176 21.74 26.11 10.66
C LEU A 176 23.21 25.79 10.93
N GLU A 177 23.99 25.52 9.88
CA GLU A 177 25.45 25.37 9.94
C GLU A 177 26.18 26.68 10.30
N ALA A 178 25.52 27.84 10.11
CA ALA A 178 26.04 29.14 10.51
C ALA A 178 25.67 29.51 11.95
N LEU A 179 24.84 28.71 12.63
CA LEU A 179 24.55 28.92 14.05
C LEU A 179 25.78 28.49 14.88
N PRO A 180 26.15 29.26 15.91
CA PRO A 180 27.20 28.84 16.83
C PRO A 180 26.81 27.49 17.43
N GLN A 181 27.70 26.51 17.30
CA GLN A 181 27.52 25.24 18.00
C GLN A 181 27.45 25.53 19.50
N PRO A 182 26.50 24.92 20.24
CA PRO A 182 26.45 25.09 21.69
C PRO A 182 27.82 24.72 22.25
N LEU A 183 28.36 25.59 23.11
CA LEU A 183 29.62 25.36 23.81
C LEU A 183 29.54 23.96 24.44
N ALA A 184 30.43 23.08 23.99
CA ALA A 184 30.56 21.75 24.56
C ALA A 184 30.76 21.90 26.08
N ALA A 185 29.83 21.33 26.85
CA ALA A 185 29.91 21.27 28.31
C ALA A 185 30.88 20.17 28.75
#